data_AF-A0A2X3I4G4-F1
#
_entry.id   AF-A0A2X3I4G4-F1
#
_cell.length_a   1.000
_cell.length_b   1.000
_cell.length_c   1.000
_cell.angle_alpha   90.00
_cell.angle_beta   90.00
_cell.angle_gamma   90.00
#
_symmetry.space_group_name_H-M   'P 1'
#
loop_
_entity.id
_entity.type
_entity.pdbx_description
1 polymer ?
#
loop_
_entity_poly.entity_id
_entity_poly.type
_entity_poly.pdbx_seq_one_letter_code
_entity_poly.pdbx_strand_id
1 'polypeptide(L)'
;MIEQTNEIVHKMNSLTGEPVLRHCKALLSEVSRLPGVDGNAKMSKSLGNTLTLSATEEEIHHAVSAMYTDPTHLRVSDPGHVEGNVVFTYLDAFHSDKARVAEMKAHYQRGGLGDRQCKNELETCLQTLLAPIRERRATFIQDKGMLLELLRQGSERAHHLTQQTLHEVKRGLGLPVLF
;
A
#
# COMPACT_ATOMS: atom_id res chain seq x y z
N MET A 1 -8.31 1.42 -16.09
CA MET A 1 -8.06 0.00 -16.47
C MET A 1 -9.26 -0.87 -16.12
N ILE A 2 -9.90 -0.65 -14.96
CA ILE A 2 -11.14 -1.38 -14.59
C ILE A 2 -12.28 -1.10 -15.59
N GLU A 3 -12.35 0.13 -16.11
CA GLU A 3 -13.32 0.55 -17.12
C GLU A 3 -13.14 -0.26 -18.41
N GLN A 4 -11.90 -0.34 -18.91
CA GLN A 4 -11.58 -1.15 -20.09
C GLN A 4 -11.84 -2.64 -19.86
N THR A 5 -11.57 -3.16 -18.65
CA THR A 5 -11.96 -4.54 -18.29
C THR A 5 -13.47 -4.72 -18.39
N ASN A 6 -14.26 -3.76 -17.90
CA ASN A 6 -15.71 -3.80 -17.94
C ASN A 6 -16.27 -3.68 -19.37
N GLU A 7 -15.65 -2.88 -20.24
CA GLU A 7 -15.98 -2.83 -21.66
C GLU A 7 -15.74 -4.20 -22.34
N ILE A 8 -14.62 -4.86 -22.02
CA ILE A 8 -14.33 -6.22 -22.51
C ILE A 8 -15.37 -7.20 -21.98
N VAL A 9 -15.69 -7.18 -20.68
CA VAL A 9 -16.73 -8.03 -20.08
C VAL A 9 -18.07 -7.84 -20.79
N HIS A 10 -18.49 -6.58 -20.98
CA HIS A 10 -19.73 -6.26 -21.68
C HIS A 10 -19.72 -6.82 -23.11
N LYS A 11 -18.64 -6.59 -23.87
CA LYS A 11 -18.51 -7.08 -25.24
C LYS A 11 -18.53 -8.61 -25.29
N MET A 12 -17.78 -9.27 -24.42
CA MET A 12 -17.72 -10.74 -24.37
C MET A 12 -19.09 -11.35 -24.05
N ASN A 13 -19.79 -10.82 -23.04
CA ASN A 13 -21.13 -11.31 -22.68
C ASN A 13 -22.14 -11.09 -23.82
N SER A 14 -21.99 -10.02 -24.62
CA SER A 14 -22.83 -9.81 -25.81
C SER A 14 -22.59 -10.86 -26.91
N LEU A 15 -21.37 -11.40 -27.01
CA LEU A 15 -21.00 -12.42 -27.99
C LEU A 15 -21.40 -13.84 -27.55
N THR A 16 -21.37 -14.12 -26.25
CA THR A 16 -21.73 -15.44 -25.70
C THR A 16 -23.22 -15.65 -25.53
N GLY A 17 -24.05 -14.60 -25.66
CA GLY A 17 -25.50 -14.64 -25.47
C GLY A 17 -25.95 -14.78 -24.00
N GLU A 18 -25.05 -15.20 -23.11
CA GLU A 18 -25.24 -15.30 -21.66
C GLU A 18 -24.15 -14.54 -20.89
N PRO A 19 -24.44 -14.03 -19.69
CA PRO A 19 -23.50 -13.25 -18.88
C PRO A 19 -22.49 -14.15 -18.14
N VAL A 20 -21.53 -14.72 -18.89
CA VAL A 20 -20.47 -15.60 -18.37
C VAL A 20 -19.48 -14.83 -17.47
N LEU A 21 -19.08 -13.62 -17.89
CA LEU A 21 -18.12 -12.80 -17.16
C LEU A 21 -18.82 -11.77 -16.27
N ARG A 22 -18.18 -11.44 -15.14
CA ARG A 22 -18.70 -10.45 -14.17
C ARG A 22 -17.96 -9.13 -14.28
N HIS A 23 -18.70 -8.03 -14.16
CA HIS A 23 -18.11 -6.69 -14.11
C HIS A 23 -17.30 -6.51 -12.82
N CYS A 24 -16.13 -5.91 -12.96
CA CYS A 24 -15.28 -5.49 -11.86
C CYS A 24 -15.87 -4.24 -11.19
N LYS A 25 -15.80 -4.21 -9.85
CA LYS A 25 -16.08 -3.01 -9.06
C LYS A 25 -14.75 -2.41 -8.59
N ALA A 26 -14.58 -1.12 -8.80
CA ALA A 26 -13.42 -0.42 -8.26
C ALA A 26 -13.52 -0.39 -6.72
N LEU A 27 -12.42 -0.74 -6.05
CA LEU A 27 -12.23 -0.50 -4.63
C LEU A 27 -11.22 0.63 -4.51
N LEU A 28 -11.68 1.81 -4.10
CA LEU A 28 -10.85 3.01 -3.97
C LEU A 28 -10.35 3.14 -2.53
N SER A 29 -9.10 3.57 -2.39
CA SER A 29 -8.48 3.85 -1.08
C SER A 29 -8.74 5.31 -0.71
N GLU A 30 -9.02 5.56 0.57
CA GLU A 30 -9.09 6.90 1.15
C GLU A 30 -7.71 7.58 1.18
N VAL A 31 -6.66 6.78 1.30
CA VAL A 31 -5.27 7.26 1.31
C VAL A 31 -4.74 7.28 -0.12
N SER A 32 -4.20 8.42 -0.51
CA SER A 32 -3.51 8.60 -1.78
C SER A 32 -2.16 7.86 -1.79
N ARG A 33 -1.44 7.94 -2.91
CA ARG A 33 -0.12 7.33 -3.03
C ARG A 33 0.85 7.91 -1.99
N LEU A 34 1.52 7.04 -1.23
CA LEU A 34 2.54 7.48 -0.28
C LEU A 34 3.75 8.10 -1.00
N PRO A 35 4.21 9.28 -0.54
CA PRO A 35 5.45 9.89 -1.02
C PRO A 35 6.66 9.08 -0.56
N GLY A 36 7.78 9.23 -1.25
CA GLY A 36 9.06 8.70 -0.80
C GLY A 36 9.58 9.44 0.44
N VAL A 37 10.55 8.84 1.12
CA VAL A 37 11.19 9.48 2.29
C VAL A 37 11.86 10.82 1.93
N ASP A 38 12.23 10.99 0.67
CA ASP A 38 12.83 12.18 0.07
C ASP A 38 11.81 13.28 -0.32
N GLY A 39 10.51 13.06 -0.12
CA GLY A 39 9.46 14.00 -0.54
C GLY A 39 8.98 13.85 -1.98
N ASN A 40 9.55 12.92 -2.76
CA ASN A 40 9.03 12.65 -4.10
C ASN A 40 7.60 12.08 -4.02
N ALA A 41 6.74 12.47 -4.95
CA ALA A 41 5.31 12.09 -4.99
C ALA A 41 5.04 10.57 -5.10
N LYS A 42 6.10 9.76 -5.27
CA LYS A 42 6.03 8.30 -5.30
C LYS A 42 7.20 7.70 -4.54
N MET A 43 6.86 6.88 -3.55
CA MET A 43 7.77 5.90 -3.00
C MET A 43 7.98 4.73 -3.99
N SER A 44 9.22 4.43 -4.36
CA SER A 44 9.51 3.27 -5.22
C SER A 44 10.94 2.73 -5.08
N LYS A 45 11.09 1.41 -5.22
CA LYS A 45 12.38 0.74 -5.07
C LYS A 45 13.41 1.26 -6.06
N SER A 46 12.99 1.55 -7.29
CA SER A 46 13.86 2.07 -8.35
C SER A 46 14.36 3.49 -8.08
N LEU A 47 13.65 4.27 -7.26
CA LEU A 47 14.08 5.62 -6.86
C LEU A 47 14.95 5.59 -5.59
N GLY A 48 15.13 4.42 -4.96
CA GLY A 48 15.91 4.31 -3.72
C GLY A 48 15.29 5.01 -2.50
N ASN A 49 14.04 5.47 -2.59
CA ASN A 49 13.37 6.27 -1.57
C ASN A 49 12.31 5.51 -0.76
N THR A 50 12.44 4.18 -0.70
CA THR A 50 11.48 3.27 -0.04
C THR A 50 11.85 2.91 1.38
N LEU A 51 10.83 2.81 2.23
CA LEU A 51 10.88 2.03 3.45
C LEU A 51 10.19 0.68 3.23
N THR A 52 10.91 -0.43 3.40
CA THR A 52 10.35 -1.77 3.15
C THR A 52 9.61 -2.31 4.38
N LEU A 53 8.64 -3.23 4.17
CA LEU A 53 7.94 -3.90 5.28
C LEU A 53 8.87 -4.77 6.14
N SER A 54 10.03 -5.14 5.61
CA SER A 54 11.07 -5.90 6.31
C SER A 54 12.12 -5.02 6.97
N ALA A 55 11.95 -3.69 6.94
CA ALA A 55 12.97 -2.76 7.41
C ALA A 55 13.32 -3.00 8.90
N THR A 56 14.60 -3.03 9.22
CA THR A 56 15.07 -3.13 10.61
C THR A 56 14.70 -1.88 11.40
N GLU A 57 14.85 -1.94 12.72
CA GLU A 57 14.60 -0.76 13.56
C GLU A 57 15.51 0.40 13.16
N GLU A 58 16.77 0.11 12.87
CA GLU A 58 17.77 1.07 12.40
C GLU A 58 17.44 1.64 11.02
N GLU A 59 16.97 0.82 10.08
CA GLU A 59 16.56 1.29 8.75
C GLU A 59 15.34 2.24 8.85
N ILE A 60 14.38 1.94 9.74
CA ILE A 60 13.24 2.83 10.01
C ILE A 60 13.73 4.13 10.64
N HIS A 61 14.62 4.06 11.64
CA HIS A 61 15.19 5.23 12.29
C HIS A 61 15.90 6.15 11.28
N HIS A 62 16.78 5.59 10.44
CA HIS A 62 17.49 6.35 9.40
C HIS A 62 16.52 6.96 8.38
N ALA A 63 15.53 6.19 7.92
CA ALA A 63 14.55 6.67 6.96
C ALA A 63 13.72 7.84 7.51
N VAL A 64 13.17 7.70 8.71
CA VAL A 64 12.35 8.73 9.36
C VAL A 64 13.19 9.97 9.69
N SER A 65 14.42 9.78 10.15
CA SER A 65 15.36 10.88 10.39
C SER A 65 15.66 11.68 9.12
N ALA A 66 15.80 11.00 7.98
CA ALA A 66 16.04 11.63 6.68
C ALA A 66 14.78 12.23 6.03
N MET A 67 13.58 11.98 6.57
CA MET A 67 12.35 12.43 5.92
C MET A 67 12.28 13.94 5.72
N TYR A 68 11.86 14.34 4.52
CA TYR A 68 11.59 15.74 4.19
C TYR A 68 10.40 16.27 5.01
N THR A 69 10.56 17.46 5.57
CA THR A 69 9.54 18.12 6.41
C THR A 69 9.15 19.46 5.79
N ASP A 70 9.52 20.59 6.40
CA ASP A 70 9.27 21.93 5.90
C ASP A 70 10.60 22.71 5.84
N PRO A 71 11.06 23.16 4.66
CA PRO A 71 12.31 23.91 4.54
C PRO A 71 12.25 25.29 5.21
N THR A 72 11.05 25.79 5.50
CA THR A 72 10.81 27.09 6.15
C THR A 72 10.70 27.00 7.67
N HIS A 73 10.55 25.79 8.23
CA HIS A 73 10.48 25.56 9.67
C HIS A 73 11.90 25.41 10.26
N LEU A 74 12.50 26.53 10.66
CA LEU A 74 13.91 26.58 11.08
C LEU A 74 14.10 26.41 12.59
N ARG A 75 13.14 26.85 13.40
CA ARG A 75 13.17 26.75 14.86
C ARG A 75 11.86 26.14 15.36
N VAL A 76 11.93 25.46 16.51
CA VAL A 76 10.77 24.84 17.16
C VAL A 76 9.63 25.85 17.42
N SER A 77 9.97 27.11 17.69
CA SER A 77 8.99 28.18 17.93
C SER A 77 8.27 28.65 16.67
N ASP A 78 8.85 28.40 15.49
CA ASP A 78 8.33 28.93 14.24
C ASP A 78 7.10 28.11 13.80
N PRO A 79 6.09 28.73 13.20
CA PRO A 79 4.97 27.99 12.64
C PRO A 79 5.42 27.24 11.38
N GLY A 80 5.04 25.96 11.28
CA GLY A 80 5.39 25.09 10.15
C GLY A 80 4.20 24.73 9.24
N HIS A 81 4.50 24.28 8.03
CA HIS A 81 3.52 23.86 7.03
C HIS A 81 3.34 22.34 7.03
N VAL A 82 2.08 21.90 7.07
CA VAL A 82 1.72 20.46 7.00
C VAL A 82 1.67 19.98 5.54
N GLU A 83 1.31 20.86 4.62
CA GLU A 83 1.28 20.54 3.19
C GLU A 83 2.70 20.28 2.68
N GLY A 84 2.90 19.16 1.98
CA GLY A 84 4.22 18.72 1.51
C GLY A 84 5.12 18.07 2.58
N ASN A 85 4.69 18.07 3.85
CA ASN A 85 5.45 17.42 4.92
C ASN A 85 5.22 15.90 4.91
N VAL A 86 6.28 15.15 4.58
CA VAL A 86 6.24 13.68 4.45
C VAL A 86 5.87 13.01 5.77
N VAL A 87 6.35 13.57 6.88
CA VAL A 87 6.12 13.01 8.22
C VAL A 87 4.63 13.02 8.55
N PHE A 88 3.93 14.13 8.32
CA PHE A 88 2.48 14.20 8.54
C PHE A 88 1.69 13.34 7.57
N THR A 89 2.14 13.22 6.32
CA THR A 89 1.52 12.30 5.34
C THR A 89 1.57 10.85 5.82
N TYR A 90 2.68 10.42 6.41
CA TYR A 90 2.82 9.08 6.97
C TYR A 90 2.05 8.90 8.28
N LEU A 91 2.03 9.91 9.15
CA LEU A 91 1.21 9.88 10.37
C LEU A 91 -0.28 9.76 10.02
N ASP A 92 -0.76 10.48 9.00
CA ASP A 92 -2.14 10.34 8.51
C ASP A 92 -2.44 8.94 7.99
N ALA A 93 -1.49 8.28 7.32
CA ALA A 93 -1.69 6.95 6.79
C ALA A 93 -1.68 5.87 7.87
N PHE A 94 -0.77 5.96 8.85
CA PHE A 94 -0.44 4.82 9.72
C PHE A 94 -0.76 5.01 11.20
N HIS A 95 -0.84 6.24 11.69
CA HIS A 95 -1.12 6.47 13.10
C HIS A 95 -2.58 6.09 13.41
N SER A 96 -2.78 5.28 14.44
CA SER A 96 -4.10 4.77 14.83
C SER A 96 -4.98 5.86 15.44
N ASP A 97 -4.39 6.73 16.27
CA ASP A 97 -5.08 7.86 16.89
C ASP A 97 -5.04 9.08 15.95
N LYS A 98 -6.14 9.31 15.23
CA LYS A 98 -6.29 10.46 14.31
C LYS A 98 -6.47 11.78 15.05
N ALA A 99 -7.01 11.78 16.27
CA ALA A 99 -7.19 13.00 17.05
C ALA A 99 -5.84 13.55 17.50
N ARG A 100 -4.92 12.67 17.93
CA ARG A 100 -3.54 13.04 18.23
C ARG A 100 -2.82 13.64 17.02
N VAL A 101 -2.95 13.03 15.84
CA VAL A 101 -2.35 13.57 14.61
C VAL A 101 -2.92 14.95 14.27
N ALA A 102 -4.24 15.13 14.41
CA ALA A 102 -4.88 16.44 14.20
C ALA A 102 -4.34 17.51 15.16
N GLU A 103 -4.15 17.18 16.44
CA GLU A 103 -3.58 18.13 17.41
C GLU A 103 -2.10 18.40 17.13
N MET A 104 -1.31 17.40 16.74
CA MET A 104 0.07 17.61 16.34
C MET A 104 0.17 18.56 15.14
N LYS A 105 -0.72 18.42 14.15
CA LYS A 105 -0.79 19.34 13.01
C LYS A 105 -1.13 20.77 13.47
N ALA A 106 -2.14 20.93 14.33
CA ALA A 106 -2.52 22.22 14.85
C ALA A 106 -1.40 22.87 15.67
N HIS A 107 -0.67 22.10 16.48
CA HIS A 107 0.48 22.56 17.23
C HIS A 107 1.64 22.95 16.31
N TYR A 108 1.95 22.14 15.30
CA TYR A 108 2.98 22.45 14.30
C TYR A 108 2.69 23.75 13.53
N GLN A 109 1.44 23.96 13.11
CA GLN A 109 1.02 25.17 12.40
C GLN A 109 1.03 26.43 13.27
N ARG A 110 0.83 26.29 14.58
CA ARG A 110 0.90 27.41 15.54
C ARG A 110 2.33 27.75 15.93
N GLY A 111 3.26 26.80 15.76
CA GLY A 111 4.61 26.84 16.31
C GLY A 111 4.66 26.28 17.74
N GLY A 112 5.84 25.79 18.12
CA GLY A 112 6.11 25.12 19.41
C GLY A 112 6.39 23.63 19.31
N LEU A 113 6.16 23.01 18.14
CA LEU A 113 6.39 21.58 17.89
C LEU A 113 7.53 21.35 16.90
N GLY A 114 8.64 20.80 17.37
CA GLY A 114 9.82 20.55 16.54
C GLY A 114 9.68 19.33 15.62
N ASP A 115 10.32 19.36 14.44
CA ASP A 115 10.32 18.24 13.48
C ASP A 115 10.81 16.93 14.10
N ARG A 116 11.79 17.01 15.01
CA ARG A 116 12.30 15.85 15.74
C ARG A 116 11.20 15.15 16.54
N GLN A 117 10.29 15.91 17.17
CA GLN A 117 9.20 15.33 17.94
C GLN A 117 8.18 14.66 17.02
N CYS A 118 7.84 15.30 15.89
CA CYS A 118 6.98 14.69 14.87
C CYS A 118 7.59 13.40 14.30
N LYS A 119 8.90 13.40 14.04
CA LYS A 119 9.64 12.23 13.56
C LYS A 119 9.69 11.11 14.58
N ASN A 120 9.93 11.41 15.85
CA ASN A 120 9.91 10.40 16.92
C ASN A 120 8.53 9.72 17.06
N GLU A 121 7.45 10.49 16.92
CA GLU A 121 6.10 9.94 16.92
C GLU A 121 5.89 8.98 15.75
N LEU A 122 6.30 9.41 14.54
CA LEU A 122 6.20 8.59 13.34
C LEU A 122 7.06 7.32 13.46
N GLU A 123 8.28 7.44 13.97
CA GLU A 123 9.15 6.28 14.20
C GLU A 123 8.47 5.27 15.11
N THR A 124 7.95 5.71 16.26
CA THR A 124 7.21 4.84 17.21
C THR A 124 6.02 4.16 16.54
N CYS A 125 5.26 4.91 15.75
CA CYS A 125 4.12 4.40 14.99
C CYS A 125 4.55 3.30 14.00
N LEU A 126 5.62 3.54 13.22
CA LEU A 126 6.11 2.59 12.21
C LEU A 126 6.75 1.36 12.84
N GLN A 127 7.52 1.50 13.93
CA GLN A 127 8.10 0.36 14.65
C GLN A 127 6.97 -0.55 15.18
N THR A 128 5.95 0.04 15.81
CA THR A 128 4.79 -0.71 16.33
C THR A 128 4.03 -1.43 15.23
N LEU A 129 3.84 -0.76 14.09
CA LEU A 129 3.15 -1.34 12.92
C LEU A 129 3.95 -2.50 12.29
N LEU A 130 5.27 -2.32 12.13
CA LEU A 130 6.10 -3.26 11.39
C LEU A 130 6.61 -4.42 12.24
N ALA A 131 6.75 -4.27 13.56
CA ALA A 131 7.20 -5.34 14.48
C ALA A 131 6.50 -6.70 14.25
N PRO A 132 5.16 -6.81 14.30
CA PRO A 132 4.48 -8.10 14.08
C PRO A 132 4.64 -8.62 12.65
N ILE A 133 4.84 -7.73 11.66
CA ILE A 133 5.09 -8.13 10.26
C ILE A 133 6.49 -8.74 10.13
N ARG A 134 7.49 -8.15 10.79
CA ARG A 134 8.88 -8.66 10.81
C ARG A 134 8.96 -10.02 11.48
N GLU A 135 8.31 -10.18 12.63
CA GLU A 135 8.24 -11.45 13.36
C GLU A 135 7.64 -12.55 12.48
N ARG A 136 6.46 -12.31 11.90
CA ARG A 136 5.82 -13.27 11.00
C ARG A 136 6.72 -13.61 9.82
N ARG A 137 7.33 -12.61 9.19
CA ARG A 137 8.27 -12.83 8.07
C ARG A 137 9.44 -13.72 8.50
N ALA A 138 10.00 -13.50 9.68
CA ALA A 138 11.11 -14.29 10.21
C ALA A 138 10.71 -15.76 10.43
N THR A 139 9.48 -16.01 10.91
CA THR A 139 8.95 -17.38 11.00
C THR A 139 8.78 -18.01 9.61
N PHE A 140 8.13 -17.32 8.68
CA PHE A 140 7.81 -17.87 7.37
C PHE A 140 9.07 -18.14 6.51
N ILE A 141 10.11 -17.32 6.62
CA ILE A 141 11.31 -17.48 5.79
C ILE A 141 12.19 -18.68 6.20
N GLN A 142 11.99 -19.20 7.41
CA GLN A 142 12.69 -20.40 7.89
C GLN A 142 12.21 -21.67 7.18
N ASP A 143 10.96 -21.70 6.70
CA ASP A 143 10.38 -22.81 5.96
C ASP A 143 10.01 -22.40 4.53
N LYS A 144 11.00 -22.48 3.64
CA LYS A 144 10.79 -22.23 2.21
C LYS A 144 9.85 -23.25 1.56
N GLY A 145 9.80 -24.49 2.07
CA GLY A 145 8.96 -25.55 1.54
C GLY A 145 7.48 -25.21 1.72
N MET A 146 7.11 -24.79 2.93
CA MET A 146 5.76 -24.32 3.23
C MET A 146 5.37 -23.08 2.42
N LEU A 147 6.28 -22.14 2.18
CA LEU A 147 6.01 -20.98 1.31
C LEU A 147 5.72 -21.37 -0.14
N LEU A 148 6.50 -22.30 -0.70
CA LEU A 148 6.27 -22.82 -2.05
C LEU A 148 4.95 -23.57 -2.14
N GLU A 149 4.63 -24.36 -1.11
CA GLU A 149 3.37 -25.09 -1.02
C GLU A 149 2.16 -24.14 -0.96
N LEU A 150 2.26 -23.06 -0.18
CA LEU A 150 1.23 -22.02 -0.13
C LEU A 150 0.98 -21.37 -1.51
N LEU A 151 2.06 -21.08 -2.25
CA LEU A 151 1.97 -20.56 -3.61
C LEU A 151 1.36 -21.58 -4.59
N ARG A 152 1.74 -22.86 -4.46
CA ARG A 152 1.19 -23.96 -5.27
C ARG A 152 -0.31 -24.08 -5.04
N GLN A 153 -0.76 -24.16 -3.80
CA GLN A 153 -2.18 -24.26 -3.45
C GLN A 153 -3.00 -23.04 -3.91
N GLY A 154 -2.43 -21.83 -3.82
CA GLY A 154 -3.07 -20.63 -4.37
C GLY A 154 -3.22 -20.71 -5.89
N SER A 155 -2.16 -21.15 -6.58
CA SER A 155 -2.13 -21.30 -8.03
C SER A 155 -3.10 -22.37 -8.51
N GLU A 156 -3.21 -23.51 -7.83
CA GLU A 156 -4.14 -24.59 -8.18
C GLU A 156 -5.59 -24.17 -8.02
N ARG A 157 -5.93 -23.47 -6.93
CA ARG A 157 -7.28 -22.91 -6.75
C ARG A 157 -7.64 -21.92 -7.85
N ALA A 158 -6.72 -21.01 -8.17
CA ALA A 158 -6.91 -20.05 -9.26
C ALA A 158 -7.02 -20.75 -10.62
N HIS A 159 -6.20 -21.78 -10.86
CA HIS A 159 -6.25 -22.58 -12.09
C HIS A 159 -7.61 -23.25 -12.25
N HIS A 160 -8.11 -23.92 -11.21
CA HIS A 160 -9.39 -24.62 -11.27
C HIS A 160 -10.55 -23.66 -11.59
N LEU A 161 -10.58 -22.49 -10.94
CA LEU A 161 -11.58 -21.45 -11.21
C LEU A 161 -11.45 -20.89 -12.63
N THR A 162 -10.24 -20.58 -13.07
CA THR A 162 -10.03 -20.00 -14.41
C THR A 162 -10.29 -20.99 -15.54
N GLN A 163 -10.03 -22.29 -15.34
CA GLN A 163 -10.41 -23.33 -16.32
C GLN A 163 -11.93 -23.45 -16.44
N GLN A 164 -12.68 -23.37 -15.34
CA GLN A 164 -14.14 -23.33 -15.37
C GLN A 164 -14.65 -22.12 -16.16
N THR A 165 -14.17 -20.92 -15.84
CA THR A 165 -14.53 -19.69 -16.57
C THR A 165 -14.14 -19.79 -18.06
N LEU A 166 -12.96 -20.31 -18.38
CA LEU A 166 -12.51 -20.49 -19.75
C LEU A 166 -13.40 -21.47 -20.52
N HIS A 167 -13.82 -22.57 -19.88
CA HIS A 167 -14.74 -23.54 -20.47
C HIS A 167 -16.09 -22.87 -20.80
N GLU A 168 -16.67 -22.11 -19.87
CA GLU A 168 -17.92 -21.37 -20.09
C GLU A 168 -17.81 -20.36 -21.23
N VAL A 169 -16.70 -19.60 -21.29
CA VAL A 169 -16.43 -18.66 -22.39
C VAL A 169 -16.31 -19.38 -23.73
N LYS A 170 -15.52 -20.46 -23.80
CA LYS A 170 -15.35 -21.25 -25.03
C LYS A 170 -16.70 -21.80 -25.52
N ARG A 171 -17.49 -22.36 -24.60
CA ARG A 171 -18.83 -22.87 -24.90
C ARG A 171 -19.75 -21.78 -25.43
N GLY A 172 -19.79 -20.62 -24.77
CA GLY A 172 -20.60 -19.48 -25.20
C GLY A 172 -20.21 -18.93 -26.57
N LEU A 173 -18.94 -19.04 -26.95
CA LEU A 173 -18.44 -18.65 -28.27
C LEU A 173 -18.56 -19.76 -29.34
N GLY A 174 -19.03 -20.96 -28.98
CA GLY A 174 -19.11 -22.10 -29.89
C GLY A 174 -17.76 -22.72 -30.26
N LEU A 175 -16.73 -22.51 -29.46
CA LEU A 175 -15.41 -23.12 -29.67
C LEU A 175 -15.38 -24.58 -29.17
N PRO A 176 -14.59 -25.46 -29.80
CA PRO A 176 -14.40 -26.82 -29.31
C PRO A 176 -13.88 -26.83 -27.87
N VAL A 177 -14.61 -27.50 -26.98
CA VAL A 177 -14.19 -27.82 -25.62
C VAL A 177 -13.84 -29.31 -25.57
N LEU A 178 -12.56 -29.62 -25.42
CA LEU A 178 -12.12 -30.99 -25.16
C LEU A 178 -12.50 -31.33 -23.71
N PHE A 179 -13.05 -32.54 -23.52
CA PHE A 179 -13.47 -33.09 -22.24
C PHE A 179 -12.27 -33.32 -21.30
#